data_AF-A0A968YVZ1-F1
#
_entry.id   AF-A0A968YVZ1-F1
#
_cell.length_a   1.000
_cell.length_b   1.000
_cell.length_c   1.000
_cell.angle_alpha   90.00
_cell.angle_beta   90.00
_cell.angle_gamma   90.00
#
_symmetry.space_group_name_H-M   'P 1'
#
loop_
_entity.id
_entity.type
_entity.pdbx_description
1 polymer ?
#
loop_
_entity_poly.entity_id
_entity_poly.type
_entity_poly.pdbx_seq_one_letter_code
_entity_poly.pdbx_strand_id
1 'polypeptide(L)'
;MTEIEIYNSDRCFRVPASLTNVTALATRHTFAKAESIPVLADKLWLIEQGIARTLTFTEDGSVTGLGYWGKGDVMGQPLSNLAVYQIECVTPVEARLLSRSEWPHHLDAICRNAQQKAHQLSFLGQKQVSQRLVYLLNWLGDRFGKQVSEGLLIDMPLSHDTLSEMVGATRVTVTHYLGEFKNQGALIKRRCQIVLLKDLNQLNLQAISPHLSNRQRSTRKAA
;
A
#
# COMPACT_ATOMS: atom_id res chain seq x y z
N MET A 1 -20.19 -13.61 19.57
CA MET A 1 -19.29 -14.70 20.01
C MET A 1 -18.94 -15.48 18.76
N THR A 2 -17.79 -15.30 18.13
CA THR A 2 -16.44 -15.18 18.69
C THR A 2 -15.70 -13.95 18.17
N GLU A 3 -15.25 -13.12 19.10
CA GLU A 3 -14.21 -12.11 18.90
C GLU A 3 -12.87 -12.83 18.76
N ILE A 4 -12.04 -12.46 17.80
CA ILE A 4 -10.61 -12.78 17.85
C ILE A 4 -9.95 -11.58 18.49
N GLU A 5 -9.90 -11.59 19.82
CA GLU A 5 -8.99 -10.74 20.58
C GLU A 5 -7.57 -11.21 20.30
N ILE A 6 -6.81 -10.46 19.50
CA ILE A 6 -5.35 -10.57 19.56
C ILE A 6 -4.91 -9.78 20.78
N TYR A 7 -4.81 -10.49 21.91
CA TYR A 7 -4.32 -9.95 23.18
C TYR A 7 -2.83 -9.62 23.02
N ASN A 8 -2.49 -8.34 22.88
CA ASN A 8 -1.16 -7.84 23.20
C ASN A 8 -1.34 -6.65 24.15
N SER A 9 -0.68 -6.74 25.28
CA SER A 9 -1.10 -6.29 26.61
C SER A 9 -1.13 -4.78 26.86
N ASP A 10 -1.50 -3.92 25.90
CA ASP A 10 -1.78 -2.49 26.19
C ASP A 10 -2.55 -1.70 25.10
N ARG A 11 -2.99 -2.29 23.99
CA ARG A 11 -3.80 -1.55 22.99
C ARG A 11 -4.88 -2.41 22.34
N CYS A 12 -6.14 -2.02 22.56
CA CYS A 12 -7.30 -2.56 21.88
C CYS A 12 -7.35 -1.97 20.45
N PHE A 13 -6.87 -2.73 19.46
CA PHE A 13 -6.99 -2.33 18.05
C PHE A 13 -8.40 -2.67 17.57
N ARG A 14 -9.19 -1.64 17.26
CA ARG A 14 -10.50 -1.81 16.63
C ARG A 14 -10.32 -2.43 15.24
N VAL A 15 -10.62 -3.72 15.11
CA VAL A 15 -11.01 -4.32 13.84
C VAL A 15 -12.44 -3.82 13.55
N PRO A 16 -12.71 -3.12 12.43
CA PRO A 16 -14.06 -2.71 12.10
C PRO A 16 -14.96 -3.95 11.97
N ALA A 17 -15.93 -4.07 12.87
CA ALA A 17 -16.99 -5.07 12.78
C ALA A 17 -17.95 -4.70 11.64
N SER A 18 -17.61 -5.07 10.41
CA SER A 18 -18.56 -5.04 9.27
C SER A 18 -18.32 -6.27 8.39
N LEU A 19 -18.43 -7.46 8.99
CA LEU A 19 -18.19 -8.73 8.30
C LEU A 19 -19.44 -9.53 7.95
N THR A 20 -20.64 -8.98 8.13
CA THR A 20 -21.82 -9.86 8.24
C THR A 20 -22.76 -9.93 7.04
N ASN A 21 -22.50 -9.31 5.88
CA ASN A 21 -23.42 -9.45 4.74
C ASN A 21 -22.76 -9.32 3.36
N VAL A 22 -21.68 -10.08 3.09
CA VAL A 22 -21.45 -10.51 1.71
C VAL A 22 -22.46 -11.63 1.43
N THR A 23 -23.67 -11.25 1.04
CA THR A 23 -24.74 -12.20 0.72
C THR A 23 -24.24 -13.12 -0.40
N ALA A 24 -24.23 -14.41 -0.12
CA ALA A 24 -23.58 -15.49 -0.88
C ALA A 24 -24.19 -15.80 -2.28
N LEU A 25 -24.69 -14.79 -3.01
CA LEU A 25 -25.35 -14.97 -4.31
C LEU A 25 -24.79 -14.08 -5.43
N ALA A 26 -24.30 -12.88 -5.12
CA ALA A 26 -23.70 -12.02 -6.14
C ALA A 26 -22.24 -12.40 -6.36
N THR A 27 -21.81 -12.58 -7.61
CA THR A 27 -20.38 -12.77 -7.92
C THR A 27 -19.63 -11.44 -7.93
N ARG A 28 -20.31 -10.31 -8.11
CA ARG A 28 -19.73 -8.96 -8.17
C ARG A 28 -20.20 -8.11 -7.00
N HIS A 29 -19.28 -7.31 -6.48
CA HIS A 29 -19.48 -6.46 -5.32
C HIS A 29 -18.85 -5.09 -5.54
N THR A 30 -19.47 -4.07 -4.96
CA THR A 30 -18.99 -2.69 -4.94
C THR A 30 -18.64 -2.30 -3.52
N PHE A 31 -17.49 -1.67 -3.32
CA PHE A 31 -17.01 -1.18 -2.03
C PHE A 31 -16.69 0.31 -2.15
N ALA A 32 -17.04 1.08 -1.14
CA ALA A 32 -16.75 2.50 -1.06
C ALA A 32 -15.27 2.75 -0.75
N LYS A 33 -14.80 3.98 -0.98
CA LYS A 33 -13.47 4.41 -0.55
C LYS A 33 -13.32 4.25 0.97
N ALA A 34 -12.14 3.80 1.41
CA ALA A 34 -11.78 3.47 2.79
C ALA A 34 -12.56 2.31 3.42
N GLU A 35 -13.42 1.64 2.65
CA GLU A 35 -14.08 0.41 3.08
C GLU A 35 -13.12 -0.78 3.00
N SER A 36 -13.27 -1.71 3.93
CA SER A 36 -12.51 -2.96 3.91
C SER A 36 -13.19 -4.00 3.01
N ILE A 37 -12.41 -4.65 2.16
CA ILE A 37 -12.88 -5.84 1.43
C ILE A 37 -12.67 -7.06 2.34
N PRO A 38 -13.70 -7.91 2.53
CA PRO A 38 -13.62 -9.03 3.44
C PRO A 38 -12.65 -10.10 2.93
N VAL A 39 -11.84 -10.61 3.84
CA VAL A 39 -10.83 -11.61 3.56
C VAL A 39 -11.42 -12.99 3.85
N LEU A 40 -11.57 -13.79 2.80
CA LEU A 40 -12.19 -15.12 2.85
C LEU A 40 -11.12 -16.20 2.61
N ALA A 41 -11.20 -17.31 3.35
CA ALA A 41 -10.12 -18.28 3.42
C ALA A 41 -9.85 -19.02 2.10
N ASP A 42 -10.89 -19.25 1.29
CA ASP A 42 -10.82 -20.07 0.08
C ASP A 42 -11.17 -19.29 -1.20
N LYS A 43 -11.24 -17.95 -1.13
CA LYS A 43 -11.64 -17.09 -2.25
C LYS A 43 -10.59 -16.04 -2.57
N LEU A 44 -10.60 -15.61 -3.83
CA LEU A 44 -9.86 -14.43 -4.28
C LEU A 44 -10.84 -13.36 -4.74
N TRP A 45 -10.43 -12.11 -4.65
CA TRP A 45 -11.09 -10.96 -5.24
C TRP A 45 -10.34 -10.56 -6.51
N LEU A 46 -11.02 -10.52 -7.64
CA LEU A 46 -10.52 -9.91 -8.88
C LEU A 46 -11.05 -8.49 -8.97
N ILE A 47 -10.16 -7.49 -9.05
CA ILE A 47 -10.57 -6.10 -9.21
C ILE A 47 -10.99 -5.88 -10.66
N GLU A 48 -12.23 -5.45 -10.88
CA GLU A 48 -12.74 -5.04 -12.18
C GLU A 48 -12.59 -3.52 -12.37
N GLN A 49 -12.77 -2.74 -11.30
CA GLN A 49 -12.56 -1.28 -11.27
C GLN A 49 -12.02 -0.81 -9.91
N GLY A 50 -11.35 0.35 -9.92
CA GLY A 50 -10.82 0.97 -8.72
C GLY A 50 -9.44 0.45 -8.31
N ILE A 51 -9.04 0.87 -7.11
CA ILE A 51 -7.74 0.62 -6.51
C ILE A 51 -7.96 0.24 -5.06
N ALA A 52 -7.37 -0.87 -4.64
CA ALA A 52 -7.29 -1.32 -3.26
C ALA A 52 -5.84 -1.46 -2.83
N ARG A 53 -5.61 -1.53 -1.53
CA ARG A 53 -4.31 -1.84 -0.94
C ARG A 53 -4.44 -3.00 0.03
N THR A 54 -3.36 -3.75 0.19
CA THR A 54 -3.28 -4.78 1.22
C THR A 54 -2.33 -4.36 2.31
N LEU A 55 -2.64 -4.67 3.56
CA LEU A 55 -1.89 -4.25 4.75
C LEU A 55 -1.77 -5.36 5.79
N THR A 56 -0.72 -5.27 6.59
CA THR A 56 -0.50 -6.03 7.83
C THR A 56 -0.07 -5.06 8.94
N PHE A 57 0.02 -5.57 10.16
CA PHE A 57 0.61 -4.87 11.29
C PHE A 57 1.98 -5.45 11.63
N THR A 58 2.87 -4.61 12.12
CA THR A 58 4.15 -4.99 12.74
C THR A 58 3.95 -5.28 14.23
N GLU A 59 4.99 -5.83 14.88
CA GLU A 59 4.96 -6.19 16.31
C GLU A 59 4.65 -4.99 17.23
N ASP A 60 5.07 -3.78 16.83
CA ASP A 60 4.79 -2.53 17.55
C ASP A 60 3.41 -1.92 17.23
N GLY A 61 2.61 -2.60 16.40
CA GLY A 61 1.28 -2.17 15.96
C GLY A 61 1.28 -1.13 14.84
N SER A 62 2.43 -0.82 14.26
CA SER A 62 2.50 0.04 13.07
C SER A 62 1.93 -0.67 11.84
N VAL A 63 1.34 0.09 10.92
CA VAL A 63 0.81 -0.46 9.65
C VAL A 63 1.94 -0.63 8.65
N THR A 64 1.97 -1.77 7.97
CA THR A 64 2.84 -2.02 6.81
C THR A 64 1.99 -2.31 5.59
N GLY A 65 2.19 -1.54 4.54
CA GLY A 65 1.54 -1.78 3.25
C GLY A 65 2.22 -2.94 2.51
N LEU A 66 1.43 -3.87 2.01
CA LEU A 66 1.85 -5.08 1.29
C LEU A 66 1.70 -4.96 -0.24
N GLY A 67 1.07 -3.87 -0.71
CA GLY A 67 0.89 -3.60 -2.14
C GLY A 67 -0.35 -2.78 -2.46
N TYR A 68 -0.35 -2.23 -3.66
CA TYR A 68 -1.52 -1.62 -4.30
C TYR A 68 -1.95 -2.45 -5.51
N TRP A 69 -3.26 -2.56 -5.67
CA TRP A 69 -3.90 -3.47 -6.61
C TRP A 69 -4.97 -2.71 -7.38
N GLY A 70 -4.98 -2.87 -8.70
CA GLY A 70 -5.94 -2.24 -9.60
C GLY A 70 -6.64 -3.24 -10.50
N LYS A 71 -7.36 -2.73 -11.50
CA LYS A 71 -8.06 -3.53 -12.50
C LYS A 71 -7.20 -4.69 -13.04
N GLY A 72 -7.75 -5.90 -12.97
CA GLY A 72 -7.11 -7.13 -13.44
C GLY A 72 -6.17 -7.79 -12.42
N ASP A 73 -5.94 -7.18 -11.27
CA ASP A 73 -5.22 -7.81 -10.17
C ASP A 73 -6.14 -8.67 -9.30
N VAL A 74 -5.56 -9.69 -8.68
CA VAL A 74 -6.23 -10.50 -7.65
C VAL A 74 -5.65 -10.25 -6.26
N MET A 75 -6.51 -10.32 -5.25
CA MET A 75 -6.18 -10.18 -3.82
C MET A 75 -6.91 -11.25 -3.01
N GLY A 76 -6.44 -11.55 -1.80
CA GLY A 76 -7.12 -12.46 -0.88
C GLY A 76 -6.17 -13.28 -0.02
N GLN A 77 -6.73 -13.94 0.99
CA GLN A 77 -5.95 -14.77 1.92
C GLN A 77 -5.14 -15.87 1.23
N PRO A 78 -5.62 -16.56 0.18
CA PRO A 78 -4.81 -17.59 -0.48
C PRO A 78 -3.48 -17.11 -1.07
N LEU A 79 -3.26 -15.80 -1.20
CA LEU A 79 -2.02 -15.22 -1.71
C LEU A 79 -1.04 -14.81 -0.59
N SER A 80 -1.36 -15.09 0.68
CA SER A 80 -0.57 -14.66 1.85
C SER A 80 -0.80 -15.57 3.06
N ASN A 81 0.28 -15.98 3.74
CA ASN A 81 0.20 -16.71 5.01
C ASN A 81 0.40 -15.80 6.24
N LEU A 82 0.22 -14.48 6.09
CA LEU A 82 0.33 -13.54 7.20
C LEU A 82 -0.84 -13.71 8.18
N ALA A 83 -0.55 -13.62 9.47
CA ALA A 83 -1.55 -13.70 10.54
C ALA A 83 -2.60 -12.59 10.42
N VAL A 84 -2.17 -11.40 10.00
CA VAL A 84 -3.07 -10.29 9.66
C VAL A 84 -2.88 -9.91 8.20
N TYR A 85 -3.98 -9.99 7.46
CA TYR A 85 -4.04 -9.56 6.07
C TYR A 85 -5.36 -8.80 5.90
N GLN A 86 -5.26 -7.51 5.62
CA GLN A 86 -6.42 -6.65 5.39
C GLN A 86 -6.37 -6.10 3.98
N ILE A 87 -7.55 -5.87 3.41
CA ILE A 87 -7.73 -5.22 2.11
C ILE A 87 -8.55 -3.96 2.36
N GLU A 88 -8.03 -2.80 1.98
CA GLU A 88 -8.69 -1.50 2.12
C GLU A 88 -8.82 -0.83 0.75
N CYS A 89 -10.00 -0.29 0.47
CA CYS A 89 -10.28 0.42 -0.77
C CYS A 89 -9.65 1.82 -0.77
N VAL A 90 -8.76 2.11 -1.71
CA VAL A 90 -8.12 3.43 -1.86
C VAL A 90 -9.03 4.39 -2.64
N THR A 91 -9.80 3.83 -3.55
CA THR A 91 -10.88 4.45 -4.34
C THR A 91 -12.12 3.55 -4.24
N PRO A 92 -13.30 3.94 -4.74
CA PRO A 92 -14.40 2.98 -4.90
C PRO A 92 -13.94 1.80 -5.76
N VAL A 93 -14.22 0.57 -5.32
CA VAL A 93 -13.76 -0.67 -5.97
C VAL A 93 -14.96 -1.49 -6.41
N GLU A 94 -14.91 -1.97 -7.65
CA GLU A 94 -15.75 -3.08 -8.12
C GLU A 94 -14.88 -4.33 -8.20
N ALA A 95 -15.30 -5.39 -7.52
CA ALA A 95 -14.56 -6.63 -7.49
C ALA A 95 -15.46 -7.85 -7.65
N ARG A 96 -14.93 -8.85 -8.34
CA ARG A 96 -15.56 -10.15 -8.52
C ARG A 96 -14.95 -11.17 -7.57
N LEU A 97 -15.80 -11.92 -6.87
CA LEU A 97 -15.37 -13.02 -6.02
C LEU A 97 -15.08 -14.25 -6.89
N LEU A 98 -13.90 -14.84 -6.71
CA LEU A 98 -13.44 -16.03 -7.41
C LEU A 98 -13.38 -17.22 -6.47
N SER A 99 -14.11 -18.27 -6.83
CA SER A 99 -13.98 -19.59 -6.21
C SER A 99 -12.70 -20.30 -6.67
N ARG A 100 -12.25 -21.29 -5.90
CA ARG A 100 -11.04 -22.07 -6.20
C ARG A 100 -11.06 -22.74 -7.57
N SER A 101 -12.22 -23.16 -8.06
CA SER A 101 -12.39 -23.75 -9.40
C SER A 101 -12.17 -22.75 -10.53
N GLU A 102 -12.26 -21.45 -10.27
CA GLU A 102 -12.04 -20.40 -11.27
C GLU A 102 -10.58 -19.98 -11.38
N TRP A 103 -9.74 -20.25 -10.37
CA TRP A 103 -8.33 -19.80 -10.34
C TRP A 103 -7.50 -20.20 -11.57
N PRO A 104 -7.65 -21.41 -12.15
CA PRO A 104 -6.93 -21.77 -13.38
C PRO A 104 -7.19 -20.83 -14.56
N HIS A 105 -8.35 -20.19 -14.62
CA HIS A 105 -8.70 -19.19 -15.65
C HIS A 105 -8.09 -17.80 -15.38
N HIS A 106 -7.45 -17.63 -14.22
CA HIS A 106 -6.89 -16.36 -13.75
C HIS A 106 -5.42 -16.48 -13.33
N LEU A 107 -4.70 -17.48 -13.85
CA LEU A 107 -3.28 -17.70 -13.53
C LEU A 107 -2.43 -16.46 -13.79
N ASP A 108 -2.66 -15.75 -14.90
CA ASP A 108 -1.91 -14.52 -15.19
C ASP A 108 -2.09 -13.45 -14.11
N ALA A 109 -3.30 -13.33 -13.53
CA ALA A 109 -3.54 -12.39 -12.44
C ALA A 109 -2.82 -12.80 -11.15
N ILE A 110 -2.80 -14.10 -10.87
CA ILE A 110 -2.07 -14.67 -9.72
C ILE A 110 -0.56 -14.47 -9.89
N CYS A 111 -0.02 -14.74 -11.08
CA CYS A 111 1.38 -14.49 -11.41
C CYS A 111 1.72 -13.00 -11.31
N ARG A 112 0.86 -12.11 -11.83
CA ARG A 112 1.02 -10.65 -11.63
C ARG A 112 1.09 -10.29 -10.16
N ASN A 113 0.22 -10.85 -9.31
CA ASN A 113 0.27 -10.58 -7.87
C ASN A 113 1.65 -10.90 -7.27
N ALA A 114 2.22 -12.07 -7.61
CA ALA A 114 3.56 -12.45 -7.15
C ALA A 114 4.66 -11.53 -7.70
N GLN A 115 4.58 -11.15 -8.98
CA GLN A 115 5.53 -10.21 -9.61
C GLN A 115 5.48 -8.83 -8.96
N GLN A 116 4.28 -8.31 -8.64
CA GLN A 116 4.14 -7.02 -7.97
C GLN A 116 4.70 -7.06 -6.54
N LYS A 117 4.50 -8.16 -5.80
CA LYS A 117 5.13 -8.36 -4.48
C LYS A 117 6.66 -8.40 -4.58
N ALA A 118 7.21 -9.09 -5.59
CA ALA A 118 8.65 -9.11 -5.83
C ALA A 118 9.21 -7.71 -6.15
N HIS A 119 8.49 -6.93 -6.96
CA HIS A 119 8.84 -5.54 -7.25
C HIS A 119 8.79 -4.65 -6.00
N GLN A 120 7.83 -4.90 -5.11
CA GLN A 120 7.77 -4.22 -3.82
C GLN A 120 8.97 -4.55 -2.93
N LEU A 121 9.34 -5.84 -2.84
CA LEU A 121 10.51 -6.28 -2.09
C LEU A 121 11.81 -5.68 -2.64
N SER A 122 11.95 -5.52 -3.97
CA SER A 122 13.18 -4.99 -4.56
C SER A 122 13.44 -3.53 -4.17
N PHE A 123 12.42 -2.70 -4.01
CA PHE A 123 12.63 -1.35 -3.50
C PHE A 123 12.76 -1.31 -1.97
N LEU A 124 12.11 -2.20 -1.21
CA LEU A 124 12.34 -2.29 0.24
C LEU A 124 13.80 -2.66 0.58
N GLY A 125 14.49 -3.37 -0.31
CA GLY A 125 15.92 -3.66 -0.20
C GLY A 125 16.85 -2.45 -0.32
N GLN A 126 16.37 -1.28 -0.74
CA GLN A 126 17.21 -0.08 -0.85
C GLN A 126 17.53 0.49 0.54
N LYS A 127 18.82 0.80 0.77
CA LYS A 127 19.30 1.32 2.06
C LYS A 127 18.70 2.67 2.41
N GLN A 128 18.51 3.55 1.42
CA GLN A 128 18.05 4.92 1.65
C GLN A 128 16.54 5.05 1.44
N VAL A 129 15.85 5.70 2.38
CA VAL A 129 14.41 5.98 2.29
C VAL A 129 14.07 6.82 1.05
N SER A 130 14.94 7.76 0.68
CA SER A 130 14.79 8.57 -0.54
C SER A 130 14.70 7.70 -1.80
N GLN A 131 15.59 6.71 -1.93
CA GLN A 131 15.55 5.73 -3.02
C GLN A 131 14.25 4.94 -3.00
N ARG A 132 13.83 4.44 -1.84
CA ARG A 132 12.56 3.70 -1.70
C ARG A 132 11.36 4.52 -2.16
N LEU A 133 11.32 5.80 -1.80
CA LEU A 133 10.27 6.72 -2.26
C LEU A 133 10.31 6.96 -3.77
N VAL A 134 11.49 7.13 -4.37
CA VAL A 134 11.64 7.27 -5.83
C VAL A 134 11.09 6.04 -6.55
N TYR A 135 11.54 4.84 -6.15
CA TYR A 135 11.06 3.59 -6.75
C TYR A 135 9.56 3.39 -6.56
N LEU A 136 9.03 3.67 -5.37
CA LEU A 136 7.59 3.56 -5.10
C LEU A 136 6.79 4.52 -5.98
N LEU A 137 7.20 5.79 -6.08
CA LEU A 137 6.48 6.79 -6.86
C LEU A 137 6.52 6.50 -8.36
N ASN A 138 7.68 6.08 -8.89
CA ASN A 138 7.79 5.64 -10.28
C ASN A 138 6.89 4.42 -10.55
N TRP A 139 6.92 3.41 -9.69
CA TRP A 139 6.06 2.23 -9.82
C TRP A 139 4.57 2.59 -9.76
N LEU A 140 4.17 3.49 -8.85
CA LEU A 140 2.79 3.97 -8.78
C LEU A 140 2.40 4.77 -10.04
N GLY A 141 3.31 5.56 -10.59
CA GLY A 141 3.13 6.25 -11.87
C GLY A 141 2.94 5.27 -13.03
N ASP A 142 3.76 4.24 -13.13
CA ASP A 142 3.65 3.23 -14.19
C ASP A 142 2.32 2.46 -14.12
N ARG A 143 1.84 2.18 -12.91
CA ARG A 143 0.63 1.36 -12.69
C ARG A 143 -0.67 2.16 -12.69
N PHE A 144 -0.67 3.34 -12.07
CA PHE A 144 -1.87 4.12 -11.77
C PHE A 144 -1.78 5.56 -12.31
N GLY A 145 -0.76 5.84 -13.12
CA GLY A 145 -0.55 7.13 -13.73
C GLY A 145 -1.49 7.41 -14.90
N LYS A 146 -1.85 8.69 -15.05
CA LYS A 146 -2.55 9.23 -16.21
C LYS A 146 -1.77 10.42 -16.73
N GLN A 147 -1.55 10.48 -18.04
CA GLN A 147 -0.91 11.64 -18.65
C GLN A 147 -1.81 12.87 -18.52
N VAL A 148 -1.27 13.96 -17.99
CA VAL A 148 -1.90 15.28 -17.89
C VAL A 148 -0.95 16.33 -18.46
N SER A 149 -1.44 17.55 -18.70
CA SER A 149 -0.64 18.62 -19.33
C SER A 149 0.67 18.92 -18.61
N GLU A 150 0.74 18.70 -17.30
CA GLU A 150 1.92 19.02 -16.50
C GLU A 150 2.87 17.82 -16.30
N GLY A 151 2.44 16.60 -16.60
CA GLY A 151 3.23 15.38 -16.35
C GLY A 151 2.37 14.14 -16.13
N LEU A 152 2.87 13.17 -15.37
CA LEU A 152 2.17 11.93 -15.05
C LEU A 152 1.46 12.05 -13.70
N LEU A 153 0.13 12.19 -13.71
CA LEU A 153 -0.69 12.23 -12.50
C LEU A 153 -0.86 10.81 -11.96
N ILE A 154 -0.38 10.55 -10.74
CA ILE A 154 -0.73 9.33 -10.01
C ILE A 154 -2.16 9.53 -9.47
N ASP A 155 -3.14 8.92 -10.13
CA ASP A 155 -4.56 9.21 -9.93
C ASP A 155 -5.16 8.39 -8.78
N MET A 156 -4.56 8.53 -7.60
CA MET A 156 -5.03 7.92 -6.36
C MET A 156 -4.62 8.76 -5.14
N PRO A 157 -5.37 8.69 -4.03
CA PRO A 157 -4.96 9.27 -2.76
C PRO A 157 -3.67 8.64 -2.21
N LEU A 158 -2.61 9.46 -2.11
CA LEU A 158 -1.32 9.19 -1.49
C LEU A 158 -1.10 10.19 -0.35
N SER A 159 -1.49 9.80 0.86
CA SER A 159 -1.14 10.54 2.07
C SER A 159 0.31 10.27 2.47
N HIS A 160 0.90 11.14 3.30
CA HIS A 160 2.24 10.87 3.83
C HIS A 160 2.27 9.61 4.68
N ASP A 161 1.17 9.30 5.38
CA ASP A 161 1.05 8.09 6.19
C ASP A 161 1.06 6.85 5.30
N THR A 162 0.24 6.83 4.23
CA THR A 162 0.22 5.71 3.28
C THR A 162 1.56 5.48 2.59
N LEU A 163 2.30 6.55 2.28
CA LEU A 163 3.64 6.43 1.72
C LEU A 163 4.63 5.92 2.77
N SER A 164 4.51 6.37 4.01
CA SER A 164 5.36 5.96 5.14
C SER A 164 5.22 4.47 5.47
N GLU A 165 3.99 3.95 5.43
CA GLU A 165 3.64 2.53 5.60
C GLU A 165 4.22 1.65 4.48
N MET A 166 4.35 2.19 3.27
CA MET A 166 4.85 1.47 2.11
C MET A 166 6.38 1.46 2.01
N VAL A 167 7.04 2.54 2.42
CA VAL A 167 8.51 2.64 2.37
C VAL A 167 9.18 2.28 3.70
N GLY A 168 8.41 1.95 4.74
CA GLY A 168 8.94 1.64 6.07
C GLY A 168 9.77 2.79 6.62
N ALA A 169 9.18 3.99 6.68
CA ALA A 169 9.81 5.18 7.23
C ALA A 169 8.80 6.00 8.04
N THR A 170 9.25 7.02 8.77
CA THR A 170 8.31 7.90 9.46
C THR A 170 7.63 8.86 8.48
N ARG A 171 6.42 9.31 8.82
CA ARG A 171 5.71 10.39 8.12
C ARG A 171 6.57 11.65 7.98
N VAL A 172 7.38 11.99 8.99
CA VAL A 172 8.29 13.15 8.97
C VAL A 172 9.37 12.95 7.91
N THR A 173 9.97 11.77 7.85
CA THR A 173 10.96 11.39 6.83
C THR A 173 10.39 11.47 5.42
N VAL A 174 9.19 10.95 5.20
CA VAL A 174 8.49 11.06 3.91
C VAL A 174 8.20 12.51 3.56
N THR A 175 7.71 13.30 4.53
CA THR A 175 7.42 14.74 4.33
C THR A 175 8.65 15.49 3.86
N HIS A 176 9.79 15.25 4.51
CA HIS A 176 11.08 15.84 4.15
C HIS A 176 11.45 15.52 2.70
N TYR A 177 11.52 14.23 2.33
CA TYR A 177 11.96 13.84 0.99
C TYR A 177 10.99 14.26 -0.12
N LEU A 178 9.68 14.24 0.12
CA LEU A 178 8.71 14.80 -0.84
C LEU A 178 8.91 16.31 -1.04
N GLY A 179 9.30 17.04 0.02
CA GLY A 179 9.69 18.44 -0.07
C GLY A 179 10.92 18.64 -0.93
N GLU A 180 11.95 17.82 -0.73
CA GLU A 180 13.18 17.85 -1.52
C GLU A 180 12.94 17.53 -3.01
N PHE A 181 12.13 16.51 -3.31
CA PHE A 181 11.74 16.19 -4.68
C PHE A 181 10.96 17.32 -5.34
N LYS A 182 10.09 18.00 -4.59
CA LYS A 182 9.40 19.19 -5.06
C LYS A 182 10.37 20.35 -5.34
N ASN A 183 11.33 20.61 -4.44
CA ASN A 183 12.34 21.66 -4.59
C ASN A 183 13.24 21.43 -5.83
N GLN A 184 13.50 20.17 -6.17
CA GLN A 184 14.22 19.79 -7.40
C GLN A 184 13.35 19.77 -8.67
N GLY A 185 12.09 20.22 -8.56
CA GLY A 185 11.13 20.24 -9.68
C GLY A 185 10.80 18.84 -10.22
N ALA A 186 10.87 17.81 -9.38
CA ALA A 186 10.63 16.42 -9.76
C ALA A 186 9.15 16.06 -9.74
N LEU A 187 8.41 16.67 -8.83
CA LEU A 187 6.98 16.41 -8.64
C LEU A 187 6.23 17.66 -8.19
N ILE A 188 4.92 17.62 -8.39
CA ILE A 188 3.95 18.54 -7.80
C ILE A 188 3.02 17.75 -6.91
N LYS A 189 2.74 18.28 -5.72
CA LYS A 189 1.74 17.71 -4.82
C LYS A 189 0.43 18.50 -4.92
N ARG A 190 -0.69 17.80 -5.14
CA ARG A 190 -2.05 18.36 -5.19
C ARG A 190 -2.94 17.67 -4.18
N ARG A 191 -3.21 18.29 -3.03
CA ARG A 191 -3.97 17.66 -1.93
C ARG A 191 -3.39 16.27 -1.57
N CYS A 192 -4.08 15.19 -1.97
CA CYS A 192 -3.67 13.80 -1.76
C CYS A 192 -3.15 13.14 -3.04
N GLN A 193 -2.88 13.86 -4.11
CA GLN A 193 -2.34 13.31 -5.37
C GLN A 193 -0.94 13.87 -5.64
N ILE A 194 -0.18 13.15 -6.46
CA ILE A 194 1.17 13.53 -6.88
C ILE A 194 1.21 13.50 -8.41
N VAL A 195 1.76 14.56 -9.00
CA VAL A 195 2.08 14.62 -10.43
C VAL A 195 3.59 14.52 -10.56
N LEU A 196 4.07 13.52 -11.29
CA LEU A 196 5.50 13.37 -11.62
C LEU A 196 5.80 14.22 -12.85
N LEU A 197 6.78 15.11 -12.75
CA LEU A 197 7.16 16.01 -13.83
C LEU A 197 8.23 15.41 -14.76
N LYS A 198 8.93 14.38 -14.28
CA LYS A 198 10.00 13.65 -14.97
C LYS A 198 10.21 12.30 -14.29
N ASP A 199 10.96 11.41 -14.93
CA ASP A 199 11.40 10.16 -14.30
C ASP A 199 12.25 10.47 -13.05
N LEU A 200 11.77 10.04 -11.87
CA LEU A 200 12.45 10.29 -10.61
C LEU A 200 13.78 9.53 -10.48
N ASN A 201 14.03 8.51 -11.31
CA ASN A 201 15.32 7.80 -11.35
C ASN A 201 16.47 8.73 -11.76
N GLN A 202 16.17 9.86 -12.40
CA GLN A 202 17.15 10.86 -12.83
C GLN A 202 17.44 11.90 -11.74
N LEU A 203 16.85 11.78 -10.55
CA LEU A 203 17.11 12.72 -9.46
C LEU A 203 18.53 12.59 -8.92
N ASN A 204 19.14 13.74 -8.61
CA ASN A 204 20.40 13.76 -7.89
C ASN A 204 20.15 13.50 -6.40
N LEU A 205 20.04 12.21 -6.05
CA LEU A 205 19.82 11.78 -4.66
C LEU A 205 21.01 12.09 -3.74
N GLN A 206 22.21 12.34 -4.27
CA GLN A 206 23.39 12.72 -3.49
C GLN A 206 23.35 14.19 -3.03
N ALA A 207 22.59 15.03 -3.75
CA ALA A 207 22.36 16.43 -3.36
C ALA A 207 21.27 16.59 -2.30
N ILE A 208 20.57 15.50 -1.94
CA ILE A 208 19.51 15.52 -0.94
C ILE A 208 20.12 15.29 0.44
N SER A 209 19.90 16.23 1.35
CA SER A 209 20.38 16.10 2.73
C SER A 209 19.81 14.83 3.38
N PRO A 210 20.64 13.94 3.96
CA PRO A 210 20.13 12.79 4.68
C PRO A 210 19.33 13.27 5.89
N HIS A 211 18.09 12.78 6.03
CA HIS A 211 17.32 13.07 7.23
C HIS A 211 17.99 12.40 8.44
N LEU A 212 18.39 13.19 9.43
CA LEU A 212 18.87 12.70 10.72
C LEU A 212 17.73 11.97 11.45
N SER A 213 17.66 10.65 11.36
CA SER A 213 16.84 9.84 12.27
C SER A 213 17.68 9.55 13.52
N ASN A 214 17.66 10.44 14.51
CA ASN A 214 18.20 10.10 15.83
C ASN A 214 17.61 10.94 16.95
N ARG A 215 16.79 10.30 17.81
CA ARG A 215 16.73 10.47 19.28
C ARG A 215 15.54 9.68 19.86
N GLN A 216 15.79 8.42 20.23
CA GLN A 216 15.33 7.80 21.48
C GLN A 216 15.97 6.41 21.66
N ARG A 217 17.27 6.41 21.94
CA ARG A 217 17.85 5.51 22.97
C ARG A 217 18.40 6.43 24.05
N SER A 218 17.49 6.97 24.85
CA SER A 218 17.84 7.73 26.04
C SER A 218 18.06 6.74 27.19
N THR A 219 19.29 6.69 27.68
CA THR A 219 19.60 6.66 29.13
C THR A 219 18.87 5.64 30.01
N ARG A 220 19.52 4.49 30.23
CA ARG A 220 19.88 4.04 31.59
C ARG A 220 21.38 3.74 31.52
N LYS A 221 22.28 4.61 32.04
CA LYS A 221 22.78 4.66 33.43
C LYS A 221 23.02 3.27 34.00
N ALA A 222 24.13 2.94 34.65
CA ALA A 222 25.39 3.61 35.00
C ALA A 222 26.27 2.50 35.61
N ALA A 223 27.55 2.81 35.82
CA ALA A 223 28.41 2.36 36.92
C ALA A 223 28.21 0.93 37.49
#